data_AF-A0A954LA18-F1
#
_entry.id   AF-A0A954LA18-F1
#
_cell.length_a   1.000
_cell.length_b   1.000
_cell.length_c   1.000
_cell.angle_alpha   90.00
_cell.angle_beta   90.00
_cell.angle_gamma   90.00
#
_symmetry.space_group_name_H-M   'P 1'
#
loop_
_entity.id
_entity.type
_entity.pdbx_description
1 polymer ?
#
loop_
_entity_poly.entity_id
_entity_poly.type
_entity_poly.pdbx_seq_one_letter_code
_entity_poly.pdbx_strand_id
1 'polypeptide(L)' 'MKKSRIEKIVAELPDDVDIDALIEQLRLLDSLERAEQEIASGKGIEHVAAKRMLARWLY' A
#
# COMPACT_ATOMS: atom_id res chain seq x y z
N MET A 1 1.74 -4.23 10.40
CA MET A 1 3.17 -4.34 10.79
C MET A 1 3.36 -4.64 12.28
N LYS A 2 4.37 -5.45 12.64
CA LYS A 2 4.77 -5.67 14.05
C LYS A 2 5.60 -4.47 14.54
N LYS A 3 5.39 -4.04 15.79
CA LYS A 3 6.07 -2.89 16.43
C LYS A 3 7.60 -2.93 16.26
N SER A 4 8.20 -4.12 16.39
CA SER A 4 9.65 -4.33 16.24
C SER A 4 10.20 -4.01 14.85
N ARG A 5 9.39 -4.10 13.78
CA ARG A 5 9.79 -3.74 12.42
C ARG A 5 9.81 -2.21 12.24
N ILE A 6 8.90 -1.50 12.90
CA ILE A 6 8.83 -0.03 12.89
C ILE A 6 10.05 0.55 13.61
N GLU A 7 10.37 0.03 14.79
CA GLU A 7 11.52 0.48 15.59
C GLU A 7 12.85 0.32 14.82
N LYS A 8 13.01 -0.79 14.10
CA LYS A 8 14.19 -1.03 13.28
C LYS A 8 14.28 -0.06 12.10
N ILE A 9 13.18 0.17 11.40
CA ILE A 9 13.11 1.15 10.31
C ILE A 9 13.46 2.54 10.83
N VAL A 10 12.87 2.98 11.95
CA VAL A 10 13.12 4.30 12.55
C VAL A 10 14.59 4.46 12.98
N ALA A 11 15.22 3.41 13.49
CA ALA A 11 16.62 3.44 13.91
C ALA A 11 17.62 3.47 12.74
N GLU A 12 17.20 3.07 11.54
CA GLU A 12 18.04 3.01 10.34
C GLU A 12 17.87 4.24 9.42
N LEU A 13 17.00 5.20 9.79
CA LEU A 13 16.76 6.40 8.98
C LEU A 13 17.91 7.41 9.14
N PRO A 14 18.46 7.93 8.04
CA PRO A 14 19.42 9.02 8.09
C PRO A 14 18.76 10.35 8.51
N ASP A 15 19.58 11.27 9.04
CA ASP A 15 19.14 12.52 9.67
C ASP A 15 18.47 13.52 8.70
N ASP A 16 18.62 13.31 7.39
CA ASP A 16 18.09 14.15 6.31
C ASP A 16 16.78 13.60 5.72
N VAL A 17 16.18 12.60 6.34
CA VAL A 17 14.93 12.01 5.88
C VAL A 17 13.79 13.01 5.98
N ASP A 18 13.15 13.24 4.83
CA ASP A 18 11.83 13.83 4.76
C ASP A 18 10.79 12.84 5.31
N ILE A 19 10.22 13.19 6.46
CA ILE A 19 9.23 12.37 7.18
C ILE A 19 7.96 12.17 6.34
N ASP A 20 7.56 13.17 5.54
CA ASP A 20 6.35 13.06 4.73
C ASP A 20 6.57 12.05 3.59
N ALA A 21 7.73 12.13 2.92
CA ALA A 21 8.12 11.15 1.92
C ALA A 21 8.23 9.73 2.50
N LEU A 22 8.79 9.58 3.70
CA LEU A 22 8.86 8.30 4.40
C LEU A 22 7.47 7.74 4.69
N ILE A 23 6.54 8.56 5.20
CA ILE A 23 5.17 8.15 5.50
C ILE A 23 4.47 7.68 4.22
N GLU A 24 4.67 8.38 3.10
CA GLU A 24 4.12 7.98 1.81
C GLU A 24 4.64 6.60 1.37
N GLN A 25 5.96 6.38 1.46
CA GLN A 25 6.57 5.08 1.13
C GLN A 25 6.06 3.95 2.03
N LEU A 26 5.91 4.21 3.34
CA LEU A 26 5.38 3.21 4.27
C LEU A 26 3.91 2.88 3.99
N ARG A 27 3.10 3.87 3.62
CA ARG A 27 1.70 3.65 3.22
C ARG A 27 1.60 2.85 1.92
N LEU A 28 2.46 3.13 0.95
CA LEU A 28 2.55 2.35 -0.28
C LEU A 28 2.89 0.89 0.03
N LEU A 29 3.90 0.65 0.87
CA LEU A 29 4.28 -0.70 1.29
C LEU A 29 3.14 -1.44 2.01
N ASP A 30 2.45 -0.82 2.97
CA ASP A 30 1.30 -1.47 3.64
C ASP A 30 0.16 -1.78 2.66
N SER A 31 -0.06 -0.90 1.68
CA SER A 31 -1.09 -1.10 0.65
C SER A 31 -0.74 -2.27 -0.28
N LEU A 32 0.53 -2.42 -0.64
CA LEU A 32 1.02 -3.54 -1.44
C LEU A 32 0.92 -4.86 -0.68
N GLU A 33 1.38 -4.90 0.58
CA GLU A 33 1.30 -6.10 1.43
C GLU A 33 -0.17 -6.58 1.57
N ARG A 34 -1.13 -5.66 1.68
CA ARG A 34 -2.57 -5.98 1.71
C ARG A 34 -3.07 -6.48 0.37
N ALA A 35 -2.74 -5.80 -0.73
CA ALA A 35 -3.17 -6.18 -2.06
C ALA A 35 -2.68 -7.60 -2.42
N GLU A 36 -1.44 -7.95 -2.07
CA GLU A 36 -0.90 -9.29 -2.27
C GLU A 36 -1.72 -10.37 -1.51
N GLN A 37 -2.10 -10.09 -0.26
CA GLN A 37 -2.96 -11.00 0.52
C GLN A 37 -4.36 -11.14 -0.08
N GLU A 38 -4.95 -10.04 -0.55
CA GLU A 38 -6.25 -10.04 -1.21
C GLU A 38 -6.22 -10.88 -2.49
N ILE A 39 -5.21 -10.66 -3.35
CA ILE A 39 -4.98 -11.46 -4.56
C ILE A 39 -4.80 -12.94 -4.20
N ALA A 40 -3.96 -13.26 -3.22
CA ALA A 40 -3.74 -14.64 -2.78
C ALA A 40 -5.02 -15.31 -2.25
N SER A 41 -5.94 -14.53 -1.65
CA SER A 41 -7.25 -15.00 -1.18
C SER A 41 -8.32 -15.06 -2.28
N GLY A 42 -7.96 -14.77 -3.53
CA GLY A 42 -8.90 -14.73 -4.67
C GLY A 42 -9.79 -13.49 -4.70
N LYS A 43 -9.50 -12.48 -3.87
CA LYS A 43 -10.18 -11.18 -3.90
C LYS A 43 -9.55 -10.33 -4.99
N GLY A 44 -10.09 -10.48 -6.20
CA GLY A 44 -9.79 -9.64 -7.35
C GLY A 44 -11.05 -9.44 -8.17
N ILE A 45 -11.01 -8.47 -9.10
CA ILE A 45 -12.09 -8.28 -10.07
C ILE A 45 -11.53 -8.47 -11.47
N GLU A 46 -12.34 -9.09 -12.33
CA GLU A 46 -12.03 -9.18 -13.74
C GLU A 46 -11.86 -7.79 -14.36
N HIS A 47 -10.92 -7.66 -15.28
CA HIS A 47 -10.58 -6.38 -15.89
C HIS A 47 -11.80 -5.69 -16.55
N VAL A 48 -12.71 -6.48 -17.12
CA VAL A 48 -13.96 -5.97 -17.72
C VAL A 48 -14.91 -5.41 -16.65
N ALA A 49 -14.99 -6.03 -15.48
CA ALA A 49 -15.80 -5.54 -14.37
C ALA A 49 -15.22 -4.24 -13.80
N ALA A 50 -13.89 -4.16 -13.66
CA ALA A 50 -13.19 -2.94 -13.25
C ALA A 50 -13.51 -1.75 -14.16
N LYS A 51 -13.43 -1.94 -15.48
CA LYS A 51 -13.77 -0.89 -16.47
C LYS A 51 -15.21 -0.39 -16.33
N ARG A 52 -16.17 -1.27 -16.07
CA ARG A 52 -17.58 -0.89 -15.87
C ARG A 52 -17.78 -0.08 -14.58
N MET A 53 -17.10 -0.45 -13.51
CA MET A 53 -17.14 0.28 -12.24
C MET A 53 -16.57 1.70 -12.39
N LEU A 54 -15.41 1.81 -13.05
CA LEU A 54 -14.77 3.10 -13.35
C LEU A 54 -15.65 3.98 -14.22
N ALA A 55 -16.28 3.43 -15.26
CA ALA A 55 -17.18 4.20 -16.11
C ALA A 55 -18.32 4.84 -15.29
N ARG A 56 -18.89 4.14 -14.32
CA ARG A 56 -19.96 4.66 -13.46
C ARG A 56 -19.54 5.85 -12.58
N TRP A 57 -18.25 6.04 -12.34
CA TRP A 57 -17.74 7.15 -11.52
C TRP A 57 -17.36 8.38 -12.36
N LEU A 58 -17.22 8.19 -13.68
CA LEU A 58 -16.86 9.25 -14.63
C LEU A 58 -18.07 9.89 -15.32
N TYR A 59 -19.29 9.39 -15.05
CA TYR A 59 -20.58 9.91 -15.50
C TYR A 59 -21.46 10.26 -14.30
#